data_AF-A0A1R1YC60-F1
#
_entry.id   AF-A0A1R1YC60-F1
#
_cell.length_a   1.000
_cell.length_b   1.000
_cell.length_c   1.000
_cell.angle_alpha   90.00
_cell.angle_beta   90.00
_cell.angle_gamma   90.00
#
_symmetry.space_group_name_H-M   'P 1'
#
loop_
_entity.id
_entity.type
_entity.pdbx_description
1 polymer ?
#
loop_
_entity_poly.entity_id
_entity_poly.type
_entity_poly.pdbx_seq_one_letter_code
_entity_poly.pdbx_strand_id
1 'polypeptide(L)'
;MIYLSPDLIDSFGDKLSTIALSNSKVFSNNHLLRAQHATTSRLVSCMINEGLVKSFVVFVDLSLDTSSNLSDSDMLVRQFASKQQKNIAPLTTAFLIVCSKSEDITYSHSLSKTSTSGKLTNPNSSAESIYNDDFNQNTDQSVPLSDSSSISNSSVFVFQLLNIPILNQASSKGIYSVGLIDPDELASTHWFIHNANEYSSIANIDSLKFSDPNIFMRETGKWLKSDINLIESICNELTSSVVHQEYRYKNLPQTPDIMTYKSIDWENSIIEGHATHPMHRSRHSIQPLQKIVPETDFKNILINFVTIERKHVIIEGNYEDSLKSLFESATKTTKLPYTPITINSEEGTKILSLINLQTHVIIPVHEMHLPAIVEKFGNLIRVLPFEAKAQGQASLRTVSPDSMIPSGLCIKLPLGIKTSSALRTITPWSTHIGPRISKILPLLNKKLEEVYSNTSTPFSQEKMYIAREIASIVHNDTDFDVSKYLSCIVREEADYLVRNNYNENVVVCAALTEKTLDGTPYVEKCLELNTHEEKINFFTR
;
A
#
# COMPACT_ATOMS: atom_id res chain seq x y z
N MET A 1 3.71 33.93 3.03
CA MET A 1 4.58 33.63 1.87
C MET A 1 5.87 33.05 2.42
N ILE A 2 6.29 31.85 2.01
CA ILE A 2 7.53 31.24 2.54
C ILE A 2 8.72 31.95 1.89
N TYR A 3 9.44 32.77 2.64
CA TYR A 3 10.67 33.39 2.17
C TYR A 3 11.84 32.46 2.55
N LEU A 4 12.17 31.52 1.65
CA LEU A 4 13.53 30.97 1.63
C LEU A 4 14.42 32.12 1.17
N SER A 5 15.44 32.50 1.94
CA SER A 5 16.30 33.59 1.47
C SER A 5 16.95 33.17 0.15
N PRO A 6 17.05 34.07 -0.85
CA PRO A 6 17.78 33.79 -2.08
C PRO A 6 19.19 33.23 -1.80
N ASP A 7 19.86 33.77 -0.78
CA ASP A 7 21.17 33.29 -0.32
C ASP A 7 21.18 31.82 0.12
N LEU A 8 20.09 31.34 0.75
CA LEU A 8 19.94 29.94 1.12
C LEU A 8 19.81 29.09 -0.14
N ILE A 9 19.00 29.50 -1.11
CA ILE A 9 18.77 28.73 -2.35
C ILE A 9 20.04 28.66 -3.20
N ASP A 10 20.72 29.79 -3.39
CA ASP A 10 21.93 29.88 -4.21
C ASP A 10 23.09 29.10 -3.56
N SER A 11 23.34 29.32 -2.26
CA SER A 11 24.38 28.58 -1.54
C SER A 11 24.08 27.07 -1.46
N PHE A 12 22.80 26.70 -1.43
CA PHE A 12 22.36 25.31 -1.35
C PHE A 12 22.46 24.61 -2.70
N GLY A 13 22.09 25.31 -3.77
CA GLY A 13 22.19 24.85 -5.13
C GLY A 13 23.61 24.54 -5.58
N ASP A 14 24.56 25.42 -5.28
CA ASP A 14 25.99 25.23 -5.61
C ASP A 14 26.60 24.01 -4.89
N LYS A 15 26.24 23.81 -3.62
CA LYS A 15 26.72 22.67 -2.83
C LYS A 15 26.08 21.35 -3.26
N LEU A 16 24.80 21.35 -3.65
CA LEU A 16 24.09 20.14 -4.07
C LEU A 16 24.43 19.67 -5.49
N SER A 17 24.58 20.60 -6.44
CA SER A 17 24.93 20.28 -7.83
C SER A 17 26.27 19.54 -7.93
N THR A 18 27.24 19.91 -7.10
CA THR A 18 28.57 19.28 -7.02
C THR A 18 28.53 17.81 -6.55
N ILE A 19 27.52 17.42 -5.75
CA ILE A 19 27.48 16.10 -5.08
C ILE A 19 26.65 15.07 -5.87
N ALA A 20 25.65 15.53 -6.62
CA ALA A 20 24.75 14.70 -7.42
C ALA A 20 25.47 13.72 -8.36
N LEU A 21 26.65 14.08 -8.88
CA LEU A 21 27.38 13.33 -9.90
C LEU A 21 28.13 12.09 -9.38
N SER A 22 28.28 11.93 -8.05
CA SER A 22 29.16 10.89 -7.45
C SER A 22 28.45 9.61 -6.98
N ASN A 23 27.11 9.59 -6.89
CA ASN A 23 26.40 8.64 -6.00
C ASN A 23 25.61 7.49 -6.66
N SER A 24 25.47 7.43 -8.00
CA SER A 24 24.57 6.44 -8.63
C SER A 24 25.02 4.98 -8.51
N LYS A 25 26.33 4.69 -8.51
CA LYS A 25 26.87 3.32 -8.43
C LYS A 25 26.90 2.73 -7.02
N VAL A 26 26.93 3.56 -5.97
CA VAL A 26 26.96 3.08 -4.58
C VAL A 26 25.56 2.59 -4.15
N PHE A 27 24.52 3.24 -4.66
CA PHE A 27 23.13 2.92 -4.34
C PHE A 27 22.67 1.58 -4.91
N SER A 28 23.10 1.20 -6.13
CA SER A 28 22.66 -0.04 -6.78
C SER A 28 23.07 -1.31 -6.02
N ASN A 29 24.15 -1.25 -5.24
CA ASN A 29 24.72 -2.42 -4.56
C ASN A 29 24.32 -2.52 -3.08
N ASN A 30 23.62 -1.51 -2.53
CA ASN A 30 23.19 -1.50 -1.13
C ASN A 30 21.67 -1.72 -1.03
N HIS A 31 21.29 -2.98 -0.81
CA HIS A 31 19.88 -3.38 -0.71
C HIS A 31 19.12 -2.66 0.42
N LEU A 32 19.78 -2.35 1.54
CA LEU A 32 19.16 -1.62 2.65
C LEU A 32 18.82 -0.19 2.24
N LEU A 33 19.78 0.53 1.65
CA LEU A 33 19.55 1.89 1.16
C LEU A 33 18.45 1.91 0.09
N ARG A 34 18.42 0.90 -0.79
CA ARG A 34 17.37 0.77 -1.80
C ARG A 34 15.99 0.55 -1.17
N ALA A 35 15.90 -0.32 -0.17
CA ALA A 35 14.64 -0.59 0.55
C ALA A 35 14.16 0.61 1.35
N GLN A 36 15.09 1.31 2.02
CA GLN A 36 14.84 2.55 2.72
C GLN A 36 14.31 3.62 1.77
N HIS A 37 14.97 3.84 0.63
CA HIS A 37 14.48 4.78 -0.38
C HIS A 37 13.09 4.40 -0.92
N ALA A 38 12.85 3.12 -1.25
CA ALA A 38 11.55 2.65 -1.73
C ALA A 38 10.42 2.96 -0.71
N THR A 39 10.68 2.82 0.58
CA THR A 39 9.71 3.16 1.64
C THR A 39 9.60 4.68 1.83
N THR A 40 10.73 5.40 1.87
CA THR A 40 10.77 6.86 2.09
C THR A 40 10.13 7.64 0.94
N SER A 41 10.39 7.28 -0.32
CA SER A 41 9.81 7.97 -1.48
C SER A 41 8.29 7.87 -1.51
N ARG A 42 7.75 6.68 -1.21
CA ARG A 42 6.32 6.44 -1.02
C ARG A 42 5.75 7.23 0.16
N LEU A 43 6.46 7.29 1.29
CA LEU A 43 6.01 8.05 2.46
C LEU A 43 5.91 9.55 2.15
N VAL A 44 6.95 10.11 1.52
CA VAL A 44 7.00 11.52 1.12
C VAL A 44 5.91 11.84 0.10
N SER A 45 5.75 10.99 -0.91
CA SER A 45 4.70 11.13 -1.93
C SER A 45 3.30 11.10 -1.31
N CYS A 46 2.99 10.13 -0.43
CA CYS A 46 1.72 10.09 0.30
C CYS A 46 1.47 11.38 1.11
N MET A 47 2.46 11.82 1.90
CA MET A 47 2.33 13.02 2.72
C MET A 47 2.10 14.29 1.89
N ILE A 48 2.70 14.39 0.70
CA ILE A 48 2.50 15.51 -0.22
C ILE A 48 1.12 15.43 -0.89
N ASN A 49 0.79 14.27 -1.47
CA ASN A 49 -0.42 14.08 -2.27
C ASN A 49 -1.69 14.15 -1.41
N GLU A 50 -1.62 13.74 -0.14
CA GLU A 50 -2.71 13.91 0.83
C GLU A 50 -2.74 15.32 1.45
N GLY A 51 -1.77 16.17 1.12
CA GLY A 51 -1.66 17.51 1.67
C GLY A 51 -1.44 17.49 3.19
N LEU A 52 -0.57 16.64 3.71
CA LEU A 52 -0.18 16.66 5.12
C LEU A 52 1.04 17.57 5.37
N VAL A 53 1.81 17.85 4.32
CA VAL A 53 3.00 18.73 4.36
C VAL A 53 2.92 19.83 3.29
N LYS A 54 3.79 20.84 3.39
CA LYS A 54 4.04 21.79 2.28
C LYS A 54 5.21 21.28 1.46
N SER A 55 5.14 21.46 0.15
CA SER A 55 6.17 20.99 -0.77
C SER A 55 6.36 21.96 -1.93
N PHE A 56 7.63 22.17 -2.31
CA PHE A 56 8.03 23.08 -3.36
C PHE A 56 9.11 22.46 -4.23
N VAL A 57 9.04 22.64 -5.54
CA VAL A 57 10.18 22.42 -6.44
C VAL A 57 10.92 23.73 -6.62
N VAL A 58 12.22 23.71 -6.37
CA VAL A 58 13.14 24.83 -6.55
C VAL A 58 14.11 24.51 -7.67
N PHE A 59 14.21 25.43 -8.63
CA PHE A 59 15.17 25.35 -9.73
C PHE A 59 16.40 26.23 -9.44
N VAL A 60 17.59 25.64 -9.45
CA VAL A 60 18.84 26.26 -8.97
C VAL A 60 19.63 27.01 -10.06
N ASP A 61 19.55 26.56 -11.32
CA ASP A 61 20.41 27.08 -12.38
C ASP A 61 19.59 27.51 -13.59
N LEU A 62 18.61 28.35 -13.30
CA LEU A 62 17.95 29.09 -14.33
C LEU A 62 18.62 30.45 -14.34
N SER A 63 19.53 30.67 -15.30
CA SER A 63 19.96 32.01 -15.76
C SER A 63 18.76 32.76 -16.34
N LEU A 64 17.67 32.84 -15.59
CA LEU A 64 16.49 33.60 -15.89
C LEU A 64 16.89 35.05 -15.66
N ASP A 65 17.25 35.70 -16.75
CA ASP A 65 17.37 37.14 -16.86
C ASP A 65 16.34 37.80 -15.92
N THR A 66 16.81 38.64 -15.00
CA THR A 66 15.98 39.26 -13.94
C THR A 66 14.85 40.13 -14.52
N SER A 67 14.84 40.34 -15.83
CA SER A 67 13.88 41.10 -16.61
C SER A 67 12.70 40.30 -17.18
N SER A 68 12.71 38.96 -17.13
CA SER A 68 11.63 38.15 -17.72
C SER A 68 10.40 38.03 -16.82
N ASN A 69 9.22 38.18 -17.42
CA ASN A 69 7.92 38.03 -16.75
C ASN A 69 7.71 36.58 -16.29
N LEU A 70 6.87 36.35 -15.26
CA LEU A 70 6.54 34.99 -14.76
C LEU A 70 6.10 34.00 -15.87
N SER A 71 5.57 34.51 -16.98
CA SER A 71 5.18 33.69 -18.15
C SER A 71 6.34 32.92 -18.77
N ASP A 72 7.55 33.46 -18.74
CA ASP A 72 8.69 32.89 -19.46
C ASP A 72 9.36 31.78 -18.65
N SER A 73 9.37 31.90 -17.32
CA SER A 73 9.76 30.80 -16.42
C SER A 73 8.82 29.61 -16.53
N ASP A 74 7.51 29.85 -16.63
CA ASP A 74 6.52 28.78 -16.83
C ASP A 74 6.73 28.07 -18.17
N MET A 75 7.12 28.81 -19.21
CA MET A 75 7.44 28.23 -20.52
C MET A 75 8.69 27.34 -20.44
N LEU A 76 9.73 27.74 -19.71
CA LEU A 76 10.94 26.93 -19.51
C LEU A 76 10.64 25.66 -18.69
N VAL A 77 9.87 25.76 -17.61
CA VAL A 77 9.44 24.60 -16.83
C VAL A 77 8.64 23.63 -17.69
N ARG A 78 7.74 24.14 -18.55
CA ARG A 78 7.01 23.32 -19.54
C ARG A 78 7.95 22.68 -20.57
N GLN A 79 8.98 23.40 -21.03
CA GLN A 79 10.00 22.84 -21.94
C GLN A 79 10.84 21.76 -21.27
N PHE A 80 11.20 21.92 -20.00
CA PHE A 80 11.88 20.90 -19.20
C PHE A 80 10.99 19.67 -19.03
N ALA A 81 9.72 19.84 -18.66
CA ALA A 81 8.76 18.76 -18.55
C ALA A 81 8.53 18.04 -19.89
N SER A 82 8.45 18.77 -21.01
CA SER A 82 8.21 18.19 -22.34
C SER A 82 9.41 17.45 -22.94
N LYS A 83 10.64 17.73 -22.47
CA LYS A 83 11.87 17.11 -22.96
C LYS A 83 12.30 15.87 -22.16
N GLN A 84 11.58 15.51 -21.10
CA GLN A 84 11.95 14.37 -20.26
C GLN A 84 11.63 13.03 -20.96
N GLN A 85 12.64 12.47 -21.62
CA GLN A 85 12.81 11.02 -21.62
C GLN A 85 13.10 10.58 -20.18
N LYS A 86 12.66 9.38 -19.76
CA LYS A 86 12.95 8.80 -18.44
C LYS A 86 14.44 8.94 -18.12
N ASN A 87 14.80 9.96 -17.36
CA ASN A 87 16.18 10.20 -16.99
C ASN A 87 16.52 9.23 -15.86
N ILE A 88 17.46 8.33 -16.11
CA ILE A 88 18.03 7.47 -15.07
C ILE A 88 18.94 8.29 -14.14
N ALA A 89 19.40 9.46 -14.61
CA ALA A 89 20.24 10.38 -13.86
C ALA A 89 19.40 11.40 -13.08
N PRO A 90 19.73 11.68 -11.80
CA PRO A 90 19.12 12.76 -11.05
C PRO A 90 19.29 14.13 -11.72
N LEU A 91 18.24 14.96 -11.64
CA LEU A 91 18.26 16.35 -12.06
C LEU A 91 19.22 17.11 -11.14
N THR A 92 20.21 17.78 -11.72
CA THR A 92 21.19 18.58 -10.98
C THR A 92 20.66 19.96 -10.62
N THR A 93 19.59 20.40 -11.28
CA THR A 93 19.07 21.77 -11.20
C THR A 93 17.69 21.86 -10.54
N ALA A 94 17.09 20.75 -10.11
CA ALA A 94 15.75 20.74 -9.53
C ALA A 94 15.69 19.92 -8.24
N PHE A 95 15.20 20.54 -7.17
CA PHE A 95 15.11 19.95 -5.84
C PHE A 95 13.71 20.11 -5.27
N LEU A 96 13.22 19.08 -4.61
CA LEU A 96 12.00 19.11 -3.83
C LEU A 96 12.34 19.50 -2.39
N ILE A 97 11.73 20.56 -1.89
CA ILE A 97 11.77 20.96 -0.48
C ILE A 97 10.44 20.60 0.17
N VAL A 98 10.50 19.89 1.29
CA VAL A 98 9.34 19.49 2.09
C VAL A 98 9.46 20.07 3.50
N CYS A 99 8.41 20.71 3.98
CA CYS A 99 8.38 21.37 5.28
C CYS A 99 7.00 21.33 5.94
N SER A 100 6.95 21.69 7.22
CA SER A 100 5.70 21.77 7.97
C SER A 100 4.67 22.70 7.29
N LYS A 101 3.41 22.26 7.26
CA LYS A 101 2.28 23.19 7.16
C LYS A 101 2.25 23.98 8.45
N SER A 102 3.03 25.06 8.54
CA SER A 102 2.89 26.02 9.62
C SER A 102 1.41 26.34 9.84
N GLU A 103 0.84 25.94 10.98
CA GLU A 103 -0.37 26.58 11.49
C GLU A 103 -0.01 28.06 11.72
N ASP A 104 -0.95 28.94 11.41
CA ASP A 104 -0.85 30.37 11.66
C ASP A 104 -0.13 30.65 12.97
N ILE A 105 0.92 31.48 12.90
CA ILE A 105 1.38 32.23 14.05
C ILE A 105 0.15 33.04 14.47
N THR A 106 -0.55 32.57 15.49
CA THR A 106 -1.56 33.36 16.17
C THR A 106 -0.83 34.57 16.71
N TYR A 107 -0.98 35.71 16.04
CA TYR A 107 -0.59 36.99 16.59
C TYR A 107 -1.34 37.15 17.92
N SER A 108 -0.61 37.04 19.02
CA SER A 108 -1.10 37.50 20.31
C SER A 108 -1.18 39.02 20.26
N HIS A 109 -2.24 39.56 19.66
CA HIS A 109 -2.67 40.90 19.99
C HIS A 109 -3.21 40.84 21.42
N SER A 110 -2.38 41.26 22.37
CA SER A 110 -2.83 41.63 23.71
C SER A 110 -3.81 42.80 23.59
N LEU A 111 -5.09 42.50 23.40
CA LEU A 111 -6.18 43.43 23.56
C LEU A 111 -6.99 42.98 24.78
N SER A 112 -6.69 43.64 25.89
CA SER A 112 -7.47 43.63 27.11
C SER A 112 -8.92 44.03 26.82
N LYS A 113 -9.86 43.07 26.80
CA LYS A 113 -11.29 43.35 26.99
C LYS A 113 -11.98 42.25 27.80
N THR A 114 -12.14 42.59 29.07
CA THR A 114 -13.34 42.44 29.91
C THR A 114 -14.29 41.26 29.63
N SER A 115 -14.35 40.42 30.66
CA SER A 115 -15.36 39.42 31.01
C SER A 115 -16.82 39.81 30.71
N THR A 116 -17.56 38.85 30.13
CA THR A 116 -18.96 38.58 30.51
C THR A 116 -19.26 37.08 30.38
N SER A 117 -19.93 36.55 31.40
CA SER A 117 -20.21 35.13 31.62
C SER A 117 -21.27 34.55 30.69
N GLY A 118 -21.10 33.30 30.25
CA GLY A 118 -22.12 32.49 29.59
C GLY A 118 -21.86 30.99 29.77
N LYS A 119 -22.85 30.29 30.31
CA LYS A 119 -22.88 28.93 30.90
C LYS A 119 -22.37 27.77 30.03
N LEU A 120 -21.83 26.76 30.73
CA LEU A 120 -21.61 25.38 30.29
C LEU A 120 -22.91 24.64 29.95
N THR A 121 -22.85 23.81 28.90
CA THR A 121 -23.39 22.42 28.89
C THR A 121 -22.54 21.56 27.96
N ASN A 122 -22.27 20.32 28.40
CA ASN A 122 -21.46 19.28 27.75
C ASN A 122 -22.41 18.10 27.35
N PRO A 123 -21.92 16.97 26.82
CA PRO A 123 -21.69 16.65 25.41
C PRO A 123 -22.65 15.55 24.89
N ASN A 124 -22.72 15.35 23.57
CA ASN A 124 -22.97 14.06 22.88
C ASN A 124 -23.34 14.33 21.41
N SER A 125 -22.53 13.86 20.46
CA SER A 125 -23.01 13.05 19.31
C SER A 125 -21.88 12.80 18.31
N SER A 126 -21.58 11.52 18.16
CA SER A 126 -21.18 10.84 16.93
C SER A 126 -21.82 11.42 15.66
N ALA A 127 -21.03 11.51 14.59
CA ALA A 127 -21.31 10.88 13.29
C ALA A 127 -20.51 11.60 12.19
N GLU A 128 -19.65 10.84 11.54
CA GLU A 128 -19.13 11.12 10.22
C GLU A 128 -20.30 11.06 9.21
N SER A 129 -20.60 12.18 8.56
CA SER A 129 -21.38 12.21 7.33
C SER A 129 -20.83 13.33 6.43
N ILE A 130 -19.93 12.97 5.53
CA ILE A 130 -19.44 13.84 4.46
C ILE A 130 -20.22 13.44 3.20
N TYR A 131 -21.28 14.18 2.91
CA TYR A 131 -21.79 14.48 1.57
C TYR A 131 -22.85 15.58 1.75
N ASN A 132 -22.51 16.80 1.35
CA ASN A 132 -23.47 17.74 0.77
C ASN A 132 -22.68 18.77 -0.03
N ASP A 133 -22.89 18.69 -1.34
CA ASP A 133 -22.59 19.71 -2.32
C ASP A 133 -23.41 20.96 -2.02
N ASP A 134 -22.77 22.13 -2.04
CA ASP A 134 -23.38 23.36 -2.55
C ASP A 134 -22.28 24.37 -2.91
N PHE A 135 -21.90 24.34 -4.18
CA PHE A 135 -21.12 25.38 -4.85
C PHE A 135 -22.06 26.50 -5.29
N ASN A 136 -21.94 27.71 -4.73
CA ASN A 136 -21.87 28.93 -5.53
C ASN A 136 -21.65 30.25 -4.74
N GLN A 137 -20.68 30.99 -5.26
CA GLN A 137 -20.57 32.45 -5.44
C GLN A 137 -20.10 33.40 -4.31
N ASN A 138 -18.95 34.01 -4.63
CA ASN A 138 -18.52 35.40 -4.47
C ASN A 138 -18.14 35.91 -3.07
N THR A 139 -16.88 36.30 -2.91
CA THR A 139 -16.48 37.72 -3.13
C THR A 139 -14.96 37.90 -3.13
N ASP A 140 -14.49 38.59 -4.18
CA ASP A 140 -13.21 39.29 -4.24
C ASP A 140 -13.06 40.26 -3.07
N GLN A 141 -12.02 40.05 -2.25
CA GLN A 141 -11.26 41.14 -1.62
C GLN A 141 -9.78 40.73 -1.52
N SER A 142 -8.99 41.18 -2.48
CA SER A 142 -7.54 41.12 -2.44
C SER A 142 -7.00 42.16 -1.44
N VAL A 143 -6.58 41.68 -0.27
CA VAL A 143 -5.75 42.47 0.65
C VAL A 143 -4.27 42.15 0.34
N PRO A 144 -3.42 43.15 0.07
CA PRO A 144 -2.00 42.90 -0.18
C PRO A 144 -1.31 42.51 1.14
N LEU A 145 -1.04 41.21 1.31
CA LEU A 145 -0.23 40.67 2.40
C LEU A 145 1.25 40.81 2.06
N SER A 146 1.86 41.92 2.44
CA SER A 146 3.32 42.06 2.52
C SER A 146 3.79 41.73 3.94
N ASP A 147 3.80 40.44 4.31
CA ASP A 147 4.43 39.97 5.54
C ASP A 147 5.41 38.83 5.24
N SER A 148 6.70 39.18 5.25
CA SER A 148 7.84 38.26 5.17
C SER A 148 8.10 37.64 6.54
N SER A 149 7.38 36.57 6.88
CA SER A 149 7.82 35.70 7.97
C SER A 149 9.00 34.86 7.48
N SER A 150 10.19 35.19 7.96
CA SER A 150 11.38 34.36 7.80
C SER A 150 11.12 32.97 8.39
N ILE A 151 11.66 31.92 7.76
CA ILE A 151 11.67 30.55 8.28
C ILE A 151 12.56 30.52 9.53
N SER A 152 12.11 31.08 10.65
CA SER A 152 12.87 31.04 11.89
C SER A 152 12.56 29.73 12.61
N ASN A 153 13.50 28.77 12.54
CA ASN A 153 13.59 27.52 13.31
C ASN A 153 12.78 26.31 12.82
N SER A 154 12.33 26.27 11.57
CA SER A 154 11.67 25.08 11.04
C SER A 154 12.66 24.11 10.39
N SER A 155 12.53 22.83 10.73
CA SER A 155 13.25 21.75 10.06
C SER A 155 12.70 21.54 8.64
N VAL A 156 13.57 21.20 7.69
CA VAL A 156 13.18 20.94 6.30
C VAL A 156 13.84 19.68 5.76
N PHE A 157 13.14 19.01 4.85
CA PHE A 157 13.70 17.92 4.06
C PHE A 157 13.92 18.39 2.63
N VAL A 158 15.02 17.94 2.04
CA VAL A 158 15.35 18.22 0.65
C VAL A 158 15.60 16.91 -0.08
N PHE A 159 14.94 16.73 -1.21
CA PHE A 159 15.09 15.58 -2.08
C PHE A 159 15.57 16.03 -3.45
N GLN A 160 16.52 15.30 -4.00
CA GLN A 160 16.85 15.46 -5.41
C GLN A 160 15.77 14.77 -6.26
N LEU A 161 15.41 15.38 -7.39
CA LEU A 161 14.39 14.85 -8.31
C LEU A 161 15.02 14.06 -9.45
N LEU A 162 14.36 12.99 -9.90
CA LEU A 162 14.64 12.28 -11.16
C LEU A 162 13.81 12.87 -12.30
N ASN A 163 12.56 13.25 -12.02
CA ASN A 163 11.65 13.89 -12.97
C ASN A 163 10.92 15.05 -12.28
N ILE A 164 10.35 15.97 -13.07
CA ILE A 164 9.60 17.09 -12.50
C ILE A 164 8.17 16.62 -12.17
N PRO A 165 7.72 16.73 -10.91
CA PRO A 165 6.36 16.34 -10.52
C PRO A 165 5.31 17.25 -11.17
N ILE A 166 4.03 16.92 -11.01
CA ILE A 166 2.95 17.83 -11.42
C ILE A 166 3.01 19.06 -10.52
N LEU A 167 3.27 20.21 -11.13
CA LEU A 167 3.37 21.49 -10.45
C LEU A 167 2.04 22.25 -10.48
N ASN A 168 1.76 22.95 -9.40
CA ASN A 168 0.68 23.91 -9.28
C ASN A 168 1.20 25.31 -9.66
N GLN A 169 0.56 26.36 -9.13
CA GLN A 169 0.97 27.75 -9.38
C GLN A 169 2.38 28.03 -8.84
N ALA A 170 3.10 28.86 -9.60
CA ALA A 170 4.37 29.44 -9.18
C ALA A 170 4.15 30.24 -7.88
N SER A 171 4.89 29.90 -6.84
CA SER A 171 4.89 30.67 -5.59
C SER A 171 5.81 31.88 -5.70
N SER A 172 6.88 31.76 -6.47
CA SER A 172 7.80 32.83 -6.87
C SER A 172 8.61 32.37 -8.10
N LYS A 173 9.45 33.25 -8.65
CA LYS A 173 10.33 32.91 -9.77
C LYS A 173 11.19 31.69 -9.44
N GLY A 174 11.08 30.62 -10.24
CA GLY A 174 11.83 29.37 -10.04
C GLY A 174 11.36 28.49 -8.86
N ILE A 175 10.26 28.84 -8.19
CA ILE A 175 9.71 28.07 -7.07
C ILE A 175 8.23 27.75 -7.32
N TYR A 176 7.94 26.45 -7.36
CA TYR A 176 6.61 25.94 -7.70
C TYR A 176 6.08 25.09 -6.57
N SER A 177 4.82 25.31 -6.20
CA SER A 177 4.13 24.37 -5.31
C SER A 177 3.89 23.04 -6.03
N VAL A 178 4.00 21.92 -5.32
CA VAL A 178 3.74 20.59 -5.88
C VAL A 178 2.26 20.26 -5.77
N GLY A 179 1.66 19.81 -6.88
CA GLY A 179 0.30 19.30 -6.91
C GLY A 179 0.22 17.80 -6.70
N LEU A 180 1.00 17.04 -7.47
CA LEU A 180 1.07 15.57 -7.37
C LEU A 180 2.51 15.13 -7.64
N ILE A 181 3.00 14.18 -6.85
CA ILE A 181 4.32 13.58 -7.00
C ILE A 181 4.23 12.05 -6.97
N ASP A 182 4.91 11.39 -7.90
CA ASP A 182 5.06 9.93 -7.91
C ASP A 182 6.36 9.53 -7.17
N PRO A 183 6.37 8.42 -6.40
CA PRO A 183 7.58 7.94 -5.72
C PRO A 183 8.79 7.75 -6.65
N ASP A 184 8.59 7.37 -7.92
CA ASP A 184 9.66 7.19 -8.93
C ASP A 184 10.26 8.54 -9.40
N GLU A 185 9.69 9.69 -9.01
CA GLU A 185 10.23 11.02 -9.31
C GLU A 185 11.30 11.46 -8.31
N LEU A 186 11.44 10.76 -7.19
CA LEU A 186 12.42 11.06 -6.16
C LEU A 186 13.71 10.28 -6.39
N ALA A 187 14.86 10.96 -6.35
CA ALA A 187 16.14 10.27 -6.30
C ALA A 187 16.38 9.70 -4.90
N SER A 188 17.33 8.78 -4.80
CA SER A 188 17.71 8.14 -3.52
C SER A 188 18.45 9.05 -2.56
N THR A 189 18.93 10.20 -3.02
CA THR A 189 19.71 11.13 -2.20
C THR A 189 18.79 12.22 -1.63
N HIS A 190 18.76 12.31 -0.32
CA HIS A 190 17.90 13.23 0.41
C HIS A 190 18.56 13.67 1.72
N TRP A 191 18.26 14.90 2.14
CA TRP A 191 18.92 15.60 3.24
C TRP A 191 17.88 16.11 4.23
N PHE A 192 18.25 16.06 5.52
CA PHE A 192 17.43 16.60 6.60
C PHE A 192 18.17 17.73 7.31
N ILE A 193 17.57 18.91 7.33
CA ILE A 193 18.11 20.11 7.94
C ILE A 193 17.23 20.44 9.15
N HIS A 194 17.77 20.24 10.35
CA HIS A 194 17.02 20.45 11.60
C HIS A 194 16.63 21.91 11.82
N ASN A 195 17.54 22.83 11.46
CA ASN A 195 17.33 24.26 11.56
C ASN A 195 17.84 24.92 10.29
N ALA A 196 16.93 25.46 9.47
CA ALA A 196 17.29 26.13 8.22
C ALA A 196 18.31 27.27 8.42
N ASN A 197 18.34 27.89 9.61
CA ASN A 197 19.27 28.98 9.94
C ASN A 197 20.71 28.50 10.18
N GLU A 198 20.93 27.22 10.50
CA GLU A 198 22.27 26.69 10.78
C GLU A 198 23.03 26.31 9.49
N TYR A 199 22.39 26.45 8.32
CA TYR A 199 22.92 25.97 7.05
C TYR A 199 24.27 26.55 6.65
N SER A 200 24.47 27.85 6.85
CA SER A 200 25.73 28.53 6.49
C SER A 200 26.95 27.96 7.24
N SER A 201 26.72 27.30 8.37
CA SER A 201 27.75 26.64 9.19
C SER A 201 28.04 25.19 8.80
N ILE A 202 27.26 24.60 7.88
CA ILE A 202 27.41 23.19 7.50
C ILE A 202 28.59 23.04 6.53
N ALA A 203 29.71 22.58 7.08
CA ALA A 203 30.93 22.28 6.35
C ALA A 203 30.83 21.00 5.50
N ASN A 204 30.01 20.03 5.92
CA ASN A 204 29.83 18.76 5.21
C ASN A 204 28.35 18.37 5.12
N ILE A 205 27.75 18.57 3.95
CA ILE A 205 26.34 18.26 3.70
C ILE A 205 26.04 16.75 3.68
N ASP A 206 27.06 15.90 3.47
CA ASP A 206 26.88 14.44 3.54
C ASP A 206 26.50 13.98 4.95
N SER A 207 26.88 14.75 5.99
CA SER A 207 26.46 14.48 7.37
C SER A 207 24.96 14.66 7.60
N LEU A 208 24.26 15.34 6.69
CA LEU A 208 22.81 15.55 6.75
C LEU A 208 22.02 14.53 5.93
N LYS A 209 22.70 13.65 5.20
CA LYS A 209 22.04 12.62 4.39
C LYS A 209 21.26 11.70 5.32
N PHE A 210 20.04 11.40 4.93
CA PHE A 210 19.24 10.38 5.58
C PHE A 210 18.67 9.44 4.54
N SER A 211 18.30 8.26 4.99
CA SER A 211 17.61 7.24 4.19
C SER A 211 16.47 6.60 4.97
N ASP A 212 16.56 6.59 6.30
CA ASP A 212 15.56 5.98 7.18
C ASP A 212 14.21 6.72 7.12
N PRO A 213 13.12 6.06 6.68
CA PRO A 213 11.78 6.67 6.64
C PRO A 213 11.28 7.09 8.02
N ASN A 214 11.77 6.49 9.11
CA ASN A 214 11.37 6.84 10.47
C ASN A 214 11.77 8.26 10.85
N ILE A 215 12.87 8.79 10.31
CA ILE A 215 13.29 10.18 10.56
C ILE A 215 12.23 11.14 10.02
N PHE A 216 11.79 10.90 8.79
CA PHE A 216 10.73 11.69 8.14
C PHE A 216 9.39 11.54 8.87
N MET A 217 8.99 10.32 9.24
CA MET A 217 7.75 10.09 9.98
C MET A 217 7.73 10.77 11.36
N ARG A 218 8.85 10.72 12.10
CA ARG A 218 8.94 11.35 13.41
C ARG A 218 8.84 12.86 13.31
N GLU A 219 9.50 13.48 12.33
CA GLU A 219 9.39 14.93 12.16
C GLU A 219 8.01 15.37 11.68
N THR A 220 7.45 14.68 10.69
CA THR A 220 6.07 14.96 10.25
C THR A 220 5.07 14.76 11.40
N GLY A 221 5.28 13.77 12.25
CA GLY A 221 4.52 13.59 13.49
C GLY A 221 4.61 14.79 14.44
N LYS A 222 5.79 15.39 14.62
CA LYS A 222 5.97 16.63 15.39
C LYS A 222 5.26 17.81 14.72
N TRP A 223 5.39 17.96 13.40
CA TRP A 223 4.74 19.03 12.64
C TRP A 223 3.22 18.96 12.76
N LEU A 224 2.66 17.75 12.73
CA LEU A 224 1.23 17.47 12.85
C LEU A 224 0.75 17.36 14.31
N LYS A 225 1.62 17.54 15.30
CA LYS A 225 1.32 17.37 16.74
C LYS A 225 0.62 16.02 17.04
N SER A 226 1.04 14.98 16.34
CA SER A 226 0.43 13.65 16.43
C SER A 226 0.79 12.92 17.72
N ASP A 227 -0.06 11.98 18.14
CA ASP A 227 0.20 11.12 19.30
C ASP A 227 1.49 10.31 19.12
N ILE A 228 2.35 10.31 20.14
CA ILE A 228 3.66 9.67 20.05
C ILE A 228 3.55 8.15 19.88
N ASN A 229 2.56 7.51 20.51
CA ASN A 229 2.39 6.05 20.41
C ASN A 229 1.91 5.65 19.01
N LEU A 230 1.04 6.47 18.40
CA LEU A 230 0.65 6.31 16.99
C LEU A 230 1.88 6.42 16.07
N ILE A 231 2.73 7.44 16.27
CA ILE A 231 3.96 7.61 15.49
C ILE A 231 4.91 6.43 15.65
N GLU A 232 5.10 5.92 16.87
CA GLU A 232 5.90 4.71 17.10
C GLU A 232 5.31 3.48 16.41
N SER A 233 3.98 3.30 16.46
CA SER A 233 3.30 2.23 15.74
C SER A 233 3.55 2.31 14.24
N ILE A 234 3.45 3.50 13.64
CA ILE A 234 3.71 3.70 12.21
C ILE A 234 5.19 3.43 11.90
N CYS A 235 6.12 3.91 12.72
CA CYS A 235 7.56 3.65 12.56
C CYS A 235 7.87 2.14 12.61
N ASN A 236 7.18 1.38 13.45
CA ASN A 236 7.32 -0.09 13.49
C ASN A 236 6.84 -0.75 12.19
N GLU A 237 5.78 -0.24 11.57
CA GLU A 237 5.29 -0.71 10.27
C GLU A 237 6.22 -0.31 9.11
N LEU A 238 6.78 0.91 9.12
CA LEU A 238 7.77 1.39 8.15
C LEU A 238 9.05 0.55 8.23
N THR A 239 9.56 0.32 9.44
CA THR A 239 10.73 -0.54 9.69
C THR A 239 10.48 -1.97 9.19
N SER A 240 9.29 -2.51 9.46
CA SER A 240 8.85 -3.80 8.92
C SER A 240 8.88 -3.80 7.38
N SER A 241 8.38 -2.75 6.73
CA SER A 241 8.43 -2.61 5.26
C SER A 241 9.87 -2.62 4.72
N VAL A 242 10.75 -1.82 5.31
CA VAL A 242 12.17 -1.73 4.91
C VAL A 242 12.86 -3.09 5.02
N VAL A 243 12.71 -3.77 6.16
CA VAL A 243 13.38 -5.06 6.41
C VAL A 243 12.90 -6.14 5.45
N HIS A 244 11.60 -6.20 5.16
CA HIS A 244 11.06 -7.16 4.18
C HIS A 244 11.43 -6.80 2.73
N GLN A 245 11.48 -5.52 2.39
CA GLN A 245 11.89 -5.07 1.06
C GLN A 245 13.39 -5.30 0.83
N GLU A 246 14.24 -5.08 1.83
CA GLU A 246 15.67 -5.37 1.76
C GLU A 246 15.90 -6.86 1.48
N TYR A 247 15.23 -7.73 2.24
CA TYR A 247 15.30 -9.17 2.01
C TYR A 247 14.84 -9.54 0.61
N ARG A 248 13.79 -8.89 0.09
CA ARG A 248 13.30 -9.14 -1.27
C ARG A 248 14.30 -8.73 -2.34
N TYR A 249 15.01 -7.62 -2.16
CA TYR A 249 16.08 -7.22 -3.07
C TYR A 249 17.31 -8.14 -3.01
N LYS A 250 17.60 -8.74 -1.84
CA LYS A 250 18.65 -9.76 -1.69
C LYS A 250 18.26 -11.11 -2.31
N ASN A 251 16.98 -11.47 -2.20
CA ASN A 251 16.43 -12.76 -2.61
C ASN A 251 15.38 -12.55 -3.71
N LEU A 252 15.86 -12.08 -4.86
CA LEU A 252 14.99 -11.78 -5.98
C LEU A 252 14.26 -13.05 -6.45
N PRO A 253 12.97 -12.94 -6.77
CA PRO A 253 12.26 -14.01 -7.43
C PRO A 253 12.82 -14.18 -8.85
N GLN A 254 12.57 -15.34 -9.44
CA GLN A 254 12.79 -15.53 -10.86
C GLN A 254 11.85 -14.60 -11.66
N THR A 255 12.36 -14.01 -12.73
CA THR A 255 11.53 -13.27 -13.68
C THR A 255 10.50 -14.23 -14.28
N PRO A 256 9.22 -13.87 -14.25
CA PRO A 256 8.16 -14.76 -14.70
C PRO A 256 8.21 -15.00 -16.21
N ASP A 257 7.83 -16.20 -16.63
CA ASP A 257 7.79 -16.61 -18.03
C ASP A 257 6.34 -16.71 -18.51
N ILE A 258 5.98 -15.95 -19.53
CA ILE A 258 4.59 -15.85 -20.01
C ILE A 258 4.04 -17.18 -20.54
N MET A 259 4.90 -18.10 -20.97
CA MET A 259 4.49 -19.36 -21.60
C MET A 259 4.23 -20.47 -20.57
N THR A 260 4.97 -20.46 -19.45
CA THR A 260 4.97 -21.58 -18.50
C THR A 260 4.43 -21.22 -17.12
N TYR A 261 4.34 -19.93 -16.77
CA TYR A 261 3.94 -19.50 -15.44
C TYR A 261 2.42 -19.38 -15.33
N LYS A 262 1.89 -19.79 -14.17
CA LYS A 262 0.50 -19.55 -13.78
C LYS A 262 0.34 -18.19 -13.10
N SER A 263 -0.89 -17.75 -12.89
CA SER A 263 -1.17 -16.49 -12.20
C SER A 263 -0.45 -16.36 -10.85
N ILE A 264 -0.40 -17.43 -10.06
CA ILE A 264 0.26 -17.45 -8.75
C ILE A 264 1.78 -17.30 -8.83
N ASP A 265 2.41 -17.72 -9.93
CA ASP A 265 3.86 -17.54 -10.13
C ASP A 265 4.17 -16.08 -10.45
N TRP A 266 3.30 -15.41 -11.23
CA TRP A 266 3.35 -13.96 -11.45
C TRP A 266 3.17 -13.18 -10.14
N GLU A 267 2.23 -13.59 -9.29
CA GLU A 267 2.05 -13.00 -7.95
C GLU A 267 3.31 -13.13 -7.10
N ASN A 268 3.91 -14.31 -7.09
CA ASN A 268 5.13 -14.60 -6.35
C ASN A 268 6.38 -13.97 -6.97
N SER A 269 6.27 -13.33 -8.14
CA SER A 269 7.36 -12.58 -8.79
C SER A 269 7.39 -11.09 -8.44
N ILE A 270 6.35 -10.56 -7.78
CA ILE A 270 6.26 -9.14 -7.38
C ILE A 270 7.47 -8.79 -6.48
N ILE A 271 8.18 -7.69 -6.75
CA ILE A 271 9.38 -7.23 -6.02
C ILE A 271 9.07 -5.95 -5.25
N GLU A 272 8.38 -4.98 -5.83
CA GLU A 272 8.13 -3.68 -5.20
C GLU A 272 6.91 -3.73 -4.27
N GLY A 273 5.86 -4.47 -4.60
CA GLY A 273 4.61 -4.48 -3.82
C GLY A 273 3.70 -3.31 -4.20
N HIS A 274 3.02 -2.68 -3.23
CA HIS A 274 2.12 -1.56 -3.53
C HIS A 274 2.89 -0.35 -4.11
N ALA A 275 2.44 0.18 -5.24
CA ALA A 275 3.15 1.26 -5.95
C ALA A 275 3.32 2.53 -5.12
N THR A 276 2.27 2.98 -4.42
CA THR A 276 2.28 4.28 -3.70
C THR A 276 2.35 4.21 -2.18
N HIS A 277 1.89 3.13 -1.53
CA HIS A 277 1.73 3.10 -0.07
C HIS A 277 3.07 2.87 0.66
N PRO A 278 3.48 3.67 1.67
CA PRO A 278 4.78 3.51 2.34
C PRO A 278 5.00 2.18 3.06
N MET A 279 3.96 1.61 3.68
CA MET A 279 4.01 0.26 4.27
C MET A 279 3.79 -0.86 3.22
N HIS A 280 4.26 -0.68 1.98
CA HIS A 280 4.02 -1.54 0.81
C HIS A 280 4.47 -3.01 0.98
N ARG A 281 5.46 -3.26 1.84
CA ARG A 281 5.95 -4.61 2.18
C ARG A 281 5.84 -4.94 3.67
N SER A 282 5.17 -4.11 4.46
CA SER A 282 5.03 -4.39 5.88
C SER A 282 4.29 -5.72 6.08
N ARG A 283 4.84 -6.55 6.98
CA ARG A 283 4.22 -7.76 7.53
C ARG A 283 4.18 -7.67 9.05
N HIS A 284 3.69 -6.55 9.57
CA HIS A 284 3.74 -6.28 11.00
C HIS A 284 2.71 -7.14 11.74
N SER A 285 3.17 -8.15 12.48
CA SER A 285 2.31 -9.01 13.31
C SER A 285 1.64 -8.25 14.43
N ILE A 286 0.38 -8.59 14.70
CA ILE A 286 -0.36 -8.16 15.89
C ILE A 286 -0.38 -9.33 16.88
N GLN A 287 -0.16 -9.03 18.15
CA GLN A 287 -0.27 -10.02 19.22
C GLN A 287 -1.61 -10.77 19.15
N PRO A 288 -1.64 -12.08 19.42
CA PRO A 288 -0.54 -12.93 19.92
C PRO A 288 0.34 -13.56 18.84
N LEU A 289 0.24 -13.12 17.59
CA LEU A 289 1.05 -13.72 16.53
C LEU A 289 2.53 -13.49 16.81
N GLN A 290 3.33 -14.52 16.54
CA GLN A 290 4.78 -14.36 16.52
C GLN A 290 5.16 -13.31 15.47
N LYS A 291 6.24 -12.58 15.75
CA LYS A 291 6.78 -11.59 14.83
C LYS A 291 7.14 -12.29 13.51
N ILE A 292 6.53 -11.85 12.41
CA ILE A 292 6.90 -12.29 11.07
C ILE A 292 8.28 -11.73 10.74
N VAL A 293 9.17 -12.61 10.31
CA VAL A 293 10.51 -12.28 9.83
C VAL A 293 10.55 -12.41 8.31
N PRO A 294 11.49 -11.76 7.61
CA PRO A 294 11.53 -11.82 6.15
C PRO A 294 11.62 -13.22 5.54
N GLU A 295 12.26 -14.14 6.26
CA GLU A 295 12.44 -15.55 5.89
C GLU A 295 11.17 -16.38 6.02
N THR A 296 10.10 -15.86 6.65
CA THR A 296 8.83 -16.57 6.78
C THR A 296 8.30 -16.95 5.40
N ASP A 297 8.06 -18.25 5.21
CA ASP A 297 7.54 -18.80 3.97
C ASP A 297 6.04 -18.53 3.85
N PHE A 298 5.67 -17.59 2.98
CA PHE A 298 4.28 -17.34 2.60
C PHE A 298 3.88 -18.08 1.33
N LYS A 299 4.81 -18.77 0.66
CA LYS A 299 4.54 -19.51 -0.57
C LYS A 299 3.96 -20.88 -0.24
N ASN A 300 4.54 -21.59 0.73
CA ASN A 300 4.06 -22.92 1.15
C ASN A 300 3.38 -22.80 2.52
N ILE A 301 2.05 -22.79 2.52
CA ILE A 301 1.25 -22.60 3.73
C ILE A 301 0.64 -23.92 4.18
N LEU A 302 0.61 -24.14 5.49
CA LEU A 302 -0.25 -25.13 6.11
C LEU A 302 -1.58 -24.50 6.54
N ILE A 303 -2.66 -25.17 6.18
CA ILE A 303 -4.01 -24.89 6.63
C ILE A 303 -4.31 -25.83 7.79
N ASN A 304 -4.55 -25.28 8.98
CA ASN A 304 -5.08 -26.03 10.10
C ASN A 304 -6.62 -25.96 10.10
N PHE A 305 -7.25 -26.76 10.96
CA PHE A 305 -8.70 -26.80 11.05
C PHE A 305 -9.15 -26.64 12.49
N VAL A 306 -10.22 -25.85 12.66
CA VAL A 306 -10.95 -25.77 13.92
C VAL A 306 -12.40 -26.17 13.68
N THR A 307 -13.10 -26.53 14.74
CA THR A 307 -14.55 -26.75 14.70
C THR A 307 -15.24 -25.97 15.80
N ILE A 308 -16.45 -25.53 15.50
CA ILE A 308 -17.30 -24.70 16.37
C ILE A 308 -18.76 -25.13 16.17
N GLU A 309 -19.59 -24.93 17.19
CA GLU A 309 -21.04 -25.19 17.07
C GLU A 309 -21.67 -24.24 16.02
N ARG A 310 -22.60 -24.78 15.22
CA ARG A 310 -23.26 -24.04 14.12
C ARG A 310 -23.97 -22.78 14.59
N LYS A 311 -24.49 -22.75 15.82
CA LYS A 311 -25.20 -21.58 16.38
C LYS A 311 -24.30 -20.34 16.54
N HIS A 312 -22.98 -20.52 16.53
CA HIS A 312 -21.99 -19.46 16.70
C HIS A 312 -21.42 -18.94 15.37
N VAL A 313 -22.01 -19.32 14.23
CA VAL A 313 -21.52 -18.88 12.92
C VAL A 313 -22.69 -18.50 12.01
N ILE A 314 -22.39 -17.66 11.03
CA ILE A 314 -23.25 -17.41 9.88
C ILE A 314 -22.56 -17.99 8.65
N ILE A 315 -23.29 -18.79 7.88
CA ILE A 315 -22.81 -19.48 6.68
C ILE A 315 -23.59 -18.94 5.48
N GLU A 316 -22.89 -18.58 4.41
CA GLU A 316 -23.46 -18.13 3.15
C GLU A 316 -22.99 -19.03 2.00
N GLY A 317 -23.88 -19.31 1.05
CA GLY A 317 -23.58 -20.18 -0.09
C GLY A 317 -23.38 -21.64 0.29
N ASN A 318 -22.85 -22.45 -0.64
CA ASN A 318 -22.61 -23.87 -0.41
C ASN A 318 -21.22 -24.12 0.20
N TYR A 319 -21.00 -23.60 1.41
CA TYR A 319 -19.68 -23.55 2.05
C TYR A 319 -19.02 -24.92 2.25
N GLU A 320 -19.73 -25.86 2.88
CA GLU A 320 -19.13 -27.15 3.27
C GLU A 320 -18.85 -28.04 2.07
N ASP A 321 -19.76 -28.11 1.09
CA ASP A 321 -19.53 -28.89 -0.13
C ASP A 321 -18.37 -28.32 -0.94
N SER A 322 -18.24 -26.99 -1.00
CA SER A 322 -17.14 -26.33 -1.73
C SER A 322 -15.76 -26.61 -1.11
N LEU A 323 -15.70 -26.99 0.17
CA LEU A 323 -14.48 -27.34 0.88
C LEU A 323 -14.29 -28.85 1.08
N LYS A 324 -15.20 -29.68 0.54
CA LYS A 324 -15.17 -31.13 0.76
C LYS A 324 -13.84 -31.76 0.38
N SER A 325 -13.27 -31.41 -0.78
CA SER A 325 -11.99 -31.96 -1.23
C SER A 325 -10.81 -31.54 -0.34
N LEU A 326 -10.88 -30.36 0.27
CA LEU A 326 -9.90 -29.89 1.25
C LEU A 326 -9.98 -30.71 2.55
N PHE A 327 -11.19 -30.97 3.04
CA PHE A 327 -11.35 -31.78 4.25
C PHE A 327 -10.96 -33.24 4.00
N GLU A 328 -11.26 -33.79 2.84
CA GLU A 328 -10.91 -35.17 2.48
C GLU A 328 -9.39 -35.37 2.26
N SER A 329 -8.67 -34.33 1.84
CA SER A 329 -7.22 -34.37 1.64
C SER A 329 -6.40 -34.08 2.89
N ALA A 330 -7.04 -33.55 3.94
CA ALA A 330 -6.37 -33.18 5.18
C ALA A 330 -5.71 -34.40 5.86
N THR A 331 -4.46 -34.24 6.25
CA THR A 331 -3.65 -35.30 6.86
C THR A 331 -3.49 -35.06 8.35
N LYS A 332 -3.41 -36.15 9.13
CA LYS A 332 -3.23 -36.07 10.59
C LYS A 332 -1.85 -35.48 10.90
N THR A 333 -1.80 -34.55 11.86
CA THR A 333 -0.57 -33.91 12.30
C THR A 333 -0.42 -33.99 13.82
N THR A 334 0.82 -34.16 14.28
CA THR A 334 1.20 -34.15 15.70
C THR A 334 1.91 -32.85 16.10
N LYS A 335 2.16 -31.95 15.14
CA LYS A 335 2.98 -30.75 15.32
C LYS A 335 2.16 -29.51 15.71
N LEU A 336 0.95 -29.69 16.24
CA LEU A 336 0.15 -28.55 16.63
C LEU A 336 0.79 -27.84 17.83
N PRO A 337 0.92 -26.51 17.79
CA PRO A 337 1.48 -25.72 18.88
C PRO A 337 0.55 -25.61 20.11
N TYR A 338 -0.63 -26.23 20.05
CA TYR A 338 -1.64 -26.24 21.09
C TYR A 338 -2.04 -27.67 21.39
N THR A 339 -2.41 -27.95 22.64
CA THR A 339 -2.95 -29.25 23.06
C THR A 339 -4.16 -29.57 22.19
N PRO A 340 -4.04 -30.47 21.19
CA PRO A 340 -5.19 -30.85 20.41
C PRO A 340 -6.13 -31.63 21.31
N ILE A 341 -7.39 -31.77 20.90
CA ILE A 341 -8.24 -32.77 21.53
C ILE A 341 -7.51 -34.10 21.48
N THR A 342 -7.43 -34.79 22.62
CA THR A 342 -7.01 -36.18 22.70
C THR A 342 -8.07 -37.02 22.01
N ILE A 343 -8.01 -37.06 20.69
CA ILE A 343 -8.82 -37.96 19.89
C ILE A 343 -8.01 -39.25 19.82
N ASN A 344 -8.48 -40.29 20.51
CA ASN A 344 -8.07 -41.68 20.26
C ASN A 344 -8.55 -42.07 18.86
N SER A 345 -7.96 -41.46 17.84
CA SER A 345 -8.24 -41.71 16.44
C SER A 345 -7.21 -42.70 15.94
N GLU A 346 -7.70 -43.84 15.49
CA GLU A 346 -6.90 -44.83 14.78
C GLU A 346 -6.24 -44.21 13.54
N GLU A 347 -5.13 -44.79 13.12
CA GLU A 347 -4.47 -44.43 11.87
C GLU A 347 -5.44 -44.56 10.69
N GLY A 348 -5.53 -43.55 9.83
CA GLY A 348 -6.51 -43.51 8.72
C GLY A 348 -7.86 -42.84 9.05
N THR A 349 -8.08 -42.36 10.28
CA THR A 349 -9.28 -41.58 10.61
C THR A 349 -9.35 -40.28 9.78
N LYS A 350 -10.48 -40.04 9.10
CA LYS A 350 -10.71 -38.83 8.31
C LYS A 350 -11.26 -37.70 9.20
N ILE A 351 -10.94 -36.44 8.86
CA ILE A 351 -11.41 -35.28 9.63
C ILE A 351 -12.95 -35.24 9.74
N LEU A 352 -13.65 -35.57 8.65
CA LEU A 352 -15.12 -35.54 8.57
C LEU A 352 -15.80 -36.56 9.49
N SER A 353 -15.13 -37.67 9.85
CA SER A 353 -15.70 -38.67 10.76
C SER A 353 -15.58 -38.31 12.24
N LEU A 354 -14.81 -37.27 12.58
CA LEU A 354 -14.57 -36.86 13.96
C LEU A 354 -15.59 -35.85 14.48
N ILE A 355 -16.33 -35.22 13.57
CA ILE A 355 -17.20 -34.09 13.85
C ILE A 355 -18.64 -34.49 13.56
N ASN A 356 -19.53 -34.24 14.52
CA ASN A 356 -20.95 -34.28 14.22
C ASN A 356 -21.32 -33.04 13.39
N LEU A 357 -21.26 -33.18 12.06
CA LEU A 357 -21.55 -32.10 11.12
C LEU A 357 -22.99 -31.59 11.22
N GLN A 358 -23.93 -32.26 11.91
CA GLN A 358 -25.27 -31.69 12.14
C GLN A 358 -25.26 -30.56 13.18
N THR A 359 -24.31 -30.58 14.11
CA THR A 359 -24.24 -29.62 15.23
C THR A 359 -23.06 -28.68 15.14
N HIS A 360 -22.02 -29.09 14.42
CA HIS A 360 -20.77 -28.37 14.28
C HIS A 360 -20.42 -28.16 12.81
N VAL A 361 -19.53 -27.20 12.58
CA VAL A 361 -18.93 -26.92 11.28
C VAL A 361 -17.41 -26.92 11.42
N ILE A 362 -16.70 -27.21 10.34
CA ILE A 362 -15.24 -27.15 10.25
C ILE A 362 -14.84 -25.87 9.53
N ILE A 363 -13.87 -25.14 10.08
CA ILE A 363 -13.36 -23.89 9.52
C ILE A 363 -11.85 -24.06 9.28
N PRO A 364 -11.35 -23.87 8.03
CA PRO A 364 -9.93 -23.82 7.74
C PRO A 364 -9.34 -22.53 8.33
N VAL A 365 -8.11 -22.62 8.82
CA VAL A 365 -7.41 -21.56 9.53
C VAL A 365 -5.98 -21.50 9.01
N HIS A 366 -5.49 -20.29 8.75
CA HIS A 366 -4.10 -20.08 8.41
C HIS A 366 -3.23 -20.44 9.63
N GLU A 367 -2.20 -21.28 9.47
CA GLU A 367 -1.35 -21.74 10.58
C GLU A 367 -0.84 -20.61 11.49
N MET A 368 -0.35 -19.52 10.89
CA MET A 368 0.18 -18.36 11.60
C MET A 368 -0.90 -17.58 12.36
N HIS A 369 -2.17 -17.69 11.98
CA HIS A 369 -3.29 -17.00 12.64
C HIS A 369 -3.94 -17.83 13.75
N LEU A 370 -3.67 -19.13 13.80
CA LEU A 370 -4.20 -20.04 14.82
C LEU A 370 -3.99 -19.54 16.27
N PRO A 371 -2.84 -18.95 16.67
CA PRO A 371 -2.67 -18.37 18.00
C PRO A 371 -3.75 -17.35 18.39
N ALA A 372 -4.10 -16.44 17.48
CA ALA A 372 -5.10 -15.43 17.75
C ALA A 372 -6.51 -16.03 17.89
N ILE A 373 -6.81 -17.09 17.15
CA ILE A 373 -8.08 -17.81 17.28
C ILE A 373 -8.15 -18.52 18.63
N VAL A 374 -7.09 -19.23 19.03
CA VAL A 374 -7.07 -19.95 20.31
C VAL A 374 -7.22 -18.98 21.49
N GLU A 375 -6.50 -17.86 21.48
CA GLU A 375 -6.62 -16.85 22.53
C GLU A 375 -8.02 -16.22 22.58
N LYS A 376 -8.56 -15.85 21.41
CA LYS A 376 -9.82 -15.09 21.33
C LYS A 376 -11.06 -15.94 21.58
N PHE A 377 -11.07 -17.20 21.15
CA PHE A 377 -12.27 -18.05 21.20
C PHE A 377 -12.18 -19.16 22.27
N GLY A 378 -10.99 -19.49 22.76
CA GLY A 378 -10.79 -20.43 23.87
C GLY A 378 -11.61 -21.71 23.73
N ASN A 379 -12.47 -21.98 24.70
CA ASN A 379 -13.30 -23.20 24.76
C ASN A 379 -14.48 -23.22 23.76
N LEU A 380 -14.76 -22.12 23.05
CA LEU A 380 -15.81 -22.11 22.02
C LEU A 380 -15.40 -22.91 20.78
N ILE A 381 -14.10 -23.04 20.54
CA ILE A 381 -13.56 -23.78 19.42
C ILE A 381 -12.82 -25.03 19.88
N ARG A 382 -12.64 -25.95 18.95
CA ARG A 382 -11.84 -27.15 19.11
C ARG A 382 -10.85 -27.23 17.96
N VAL A 383 -9.55 -27.22 18.27
CA VAL A 383 -8.50 -27.40 17.26
C VAL A 383 -8.43 -28.87 16.86
N LEU A 384 -8.47 -29.13 15.55
CA LEU A 384 -8.44 -30.48 15.00
C LEU A 384 -7.01 -30.87 14.62
N PRO A 385 -6.58 -32.12 14.88
CA PRO A 385 -5.21 -32.59 14.62
C PRO A 385 -4.97 -32.90 13.14
N PHE A 386 -5.35 -31.99 12.25
CA PHE A 386 -5.24 -32.13 10.81
C PHE A 386 -4.65 -30.88 10.18
N GLU A 387 -3.93 -31.08 9.08
CA GLU A 387 -3.40 -30.02 8.24
C GLU A 387 -3.54 -30.37 6.75
N ALA A 388 -3.63 -29.34 5.91
CA ALA A 388 -3.60 -29.46 4.47
C ALA A 388 -2.59 -28.46 3.88
N LYS A 389 -1.95 -28.83 2.77
CA LYS A 389 -1.00 -27.98 2.07
C LYS A 389 -1.71 -27.03 1.11
N ALA A 390 -1.20 -25.81 1.02
CA ALA A 390 -1.67 -24.82 0.06
C ALA A 390 -0.53 -23.90 -0.40
N GLN A 391 -0.73 -23.28 -1.54
CA GLN A 391 0.14 -22.21 -2.02
C GLN A 391 -0.42 -20.85 -1.63
N GLY A 392 0.41 -19.97 -1.07
CA GLY A 392 -0.01 -18.61 -0.75
C GLY A 392 0.06 -17.68 -1.95
N GLN A 393 -0.92 -16.78 -2.03
CA GLN A 393 -1.04 -15.71 -3.02
C GLN A 393 -0.43 -14.40 -2.50
N ALA A 394 -0.30 -13.38 -3.36
CA ALA A 394 0.30 -12.08 -3.03
C ALA A 394 -0.39 -11.34 -1.87
N SER A 395 -1.66 -11.67 -1.61
CA SER A 395 -2.41 -11.11 -0.47
C SER A 395 -1.96 -11.67 0.90
N LEU A 396 -1.07 -12.66 0.90
CA LEU A 396 -0.54 -13.44 2.05
C LEU A 396 -1.57 -14.33 2.75
N ARG A 397 -2.86 -14.10 2.53
CA ARG A 397 -3.96 -14.75 3.26
C ARG A 397 -4.99 -15.43 2.38
N THR A 398 -4.92 -15.19 1.07
CA THR A 398 -5.56 -16.06 0.10
C THR A 398 -4.59 -17.19 -0.19
N VAL A 399 -5.09 -18.42 -0.12
CA VAL A 399 -4.31 -19.62 -0.35
C VAL A 399 -5.06 -20.52 -1.32
N SER A 400 -4.29 -21.24 -2.13
CA SER A 400 -4.75 -22.17 -3.16
C SER A 400 -4.42 -23.59 -2.71
N PRO A 401 -5.34 -24.32 -2.05
CA PRO A 401 -5.07 -25.68 -1.60
C PRO A 401 -4.92 -26.63 -2.78
N ASP A 402 -3.92 -27.52 -2.74
CA ASP A 402 -3.60 -28.43 -3.84
C ASP A 402 -4.82 -29.30 -4.23
N SER A 403 -5.61 -29.72 -3.23
CA SER A 403 -6.81 -30.55 -3.42
C SER A 403 -8.01 -29.80 -4.01
N MET A 404 -7.96 -28.47 -4.08
CA MET A 404 -9.03 -27.64 -4.64
C MET A 404 -8.72 -27.13 -6.05
N ILE A 405 -7.51 -27.35 -6.56
CA ILE A 405 -7.12 -27.02 -7.94
C ILE A 405 -8.11 -27.59 -8.99
N PRO A 406 -8.54 -28.87 -8.92
CA PRO A 406 -9.47 -29.40 -9.93
C PRO A 406 -10.84 -28.72 -9.94
N SER A 407 -11.27 -28.21 -8.79
CA SER A 407 -12.53 -27.47 -8.63
C SER A 407 -12.38 -25.98 -8.98
N GLY A 408 -11.15 -25.50 -9.17
CA GLY A 408 -10.89 -24.11 -9.51
C GLY A 408 -11.17 -23.14 -8.38
N LEU A 409 -10.93 -23.55 -7.14
CA LEU A 409 -11.27 -22.76 -5.96
C LEU A 409 -10.04 -22.47 -5.10
N CYS A 410 -10.01 -21.27 -4.54
CA CYS A 410 -9.12 -20.86 -3.46
C CYS A 410 -9.93 -20.41 -2.24
N ILE A 411 -9.22 -20.22 -1.13
CA ILE A 411 -9.81 -19.74 0.11
C ILE A 411 -9.07 -18.54 0.64
N LYS A 412 -9.81 -17.59 1.20
CA LYS A 412 -9.27 -16.44 1.92
C LYS A 412 -9.47 -16.65 3.40
N LEU A 413 -8.39 -16.52 4.15
CA LEU A 413 -8.33 -16.77 5.59
C LEU A 413 -7.97 -15.48 6.33
N PRO A 414 -8.39 -15.31 7.58
CA PRO A 414 -7.88 -14.24 8.43
C PRO A 414 -6.40 -14.43 8.72
N LEU A 415 -5.66 -13.31 8.77
CA LEU A 415 -4.28 -13.29 9.20
C LEU A 415 -4.00 -12.00 9.99
N GLY A 416 -3.56 -12.14 11.24
CA GLY A 416 -3.32 -11.07 12.20
C GLY A 416 -2.07 -10.22 11.92
N ILE A 417 -1.83 -9.87 10.66
CA ILE A 417 -0.73 -8.99 10.23
C ILE A 417 -1.29 -7.71 9.64
N LYS A 418 -0.55 -6.62 9.77
CA LYS A 418 -0.77 -5.38 9.02
C LYS A 418 0.11 -5.34 7.79
N THR A 419 -0.50 -5.02 6.65
CA THR A 419 0.17 -4.72 5.37
C THR A 419 -0.52 -3.51 4.78
N SER A 420 0.22 -2.49 4.34
CA SER A 420 -0.38 -1.17 4.03
C SER A 420 -1.30 -0.67 5.15
N SER A 421 -0.88 -0.84 6.41
CA SER A 421 -1.60 -0.48 7.65
C SER A 421 -2.98 -1.08 7.89
N ALA A 422 -3.53 -1.83 6.94
CA ALA A 422 -4.74 -2.60 7.12
C ALA A 422 -4.43 -3.96 7.75
N LEU A 423 -5.17 -4.30 8.81
CA LEU A 423 -5.17 -5.64 9.39
C LEU A 423 -5.78 -6.63 8.39
N ARG A 424 -5.08 -7.74 8.14
CA ARG A 424 -5.46 -8.74 7.12
C ARG A 424 -6.43 -9.81 7.66
N THR A 425 -7.34 -9.42 8.55
CA THR A 425 -8.53 -10.18 8.97
C THR A 425 -9.71 -10.02 8.00
N ILE A 426 -10.73 -10.89 8.04
CA ILE A 426 -11.88 -10.82 7.12
C ILE A 426 -13.11 -10.35 7.87
N THR A 427 -13.60 -9.18 7.49
CA THR A 427 -14.77 -8.56 8.09
C THR A 427 -16.07 -9.30 7.77
N PRO A 428 -17.05 -9.37 8.70
CA PRO A 428 -18.40 -9.85 8.44
C PRO A 428 -19.05 -9.28 7.17
N TRP A 429 -18.85 -7.99 6.89
CA TRP A 429 -19.42 -7.36 5.69
C TRP A 429 -18.95 -8.04 4.39
N SER A 430 -17.64 -8.30 4.26
CA SER A 430 -17.09 -9.03 3.12
C SER A 430 -17.64 -10.45 3.01
N THR A 431 -17.83 -11.15 4.13
CA THR A 431 -18.36 -12.53 4.10
C THR A 431 -19.81 -12.56 3.61
N HIS A 432 -20.62 -11.54 3.92
CA HIS A 432 -22.00 -11.49 3.41
C HIS A 432 -22.08 -11.01 1.96
N ILE A 433 -21.30 -9.99 1.59
CA ILE A 433 -21.43 -9.34 0.29
C ILE A 433 -21.01 -10.24 -0.86
N GLY A 434 -19.86 -10.91 -0.78
CA GLY A 434 -19.30 -11.68 -1.90
C GLY A 434 -20.30 -12.69 -2.49
N PRO A 435 -20.83 -13.62 -1.67
CA PRO A 435 -21.83 -14.59 -2.12
C PRO A 435 -23.14 -13.96 -2.63
N ARG A 436 -23.54 -12.81 -2.08
CA ARG A 436 -24.76 -12.10 -2.50
C ARG A 436 -24.58 -11.36 -3.83
N ILE A 437 -23.43 -10.69 -4.03
CA ILE A 437 -23.07 -10.08 -5.32
C ILE A 437 -23.01 -11.16 -6.41
N SER A 438 -22.40 -12.30 -6.10
CA SER A 438 -22.28 -13.42 -7.04
C SER A 438 -23.63 -13.90 -7.60
N LYS A 439 -24.72 -13.77 -6.83
CA LYS A 439 -26.09 -14.12 -7.26
C LYS A 439 -26.72 -13.07 -8.18
N ILE A 440 -26.32 -11.80 -8.08
CA ILE A 440 -26.87 -10.70 -8.91
C ILE A 440 -26.03 -10.43 -10.18
N LEU A 441 -24.83 -10.99 -10.29
CA LEU A 441 -23.96 -10.82 -11.47
C LEU A 441 -24.66 -11.06 -12.82
N PRO A 442 -25.53 -12.08 -12.99
CA PRO A 442 -26.23 -12.26 -14.27
C PRO A 442 -27.12 -11.06 -14.64
N LEU A 443 -27.76 -10.44 -13.66
CA LEU A 443 -28.59 -9.25 -13.86
C LEU A 443 -27.71 -8.03 -14.19
N LEU A 444 -26.57 -7.89 -13.49
CA LEU A 444 -25.63 -6.82 -13.73
C LEU A 444 -25.03 -6.91 -15.14
N ASN A 445 -24.59 -8.10 -15.56
CA ASN A 445 -24.01 -8.33 -16.90
C ASN A 445 -25.02 -7.96 -17.98
N LYS A 446 -26.27 -8.43 -17.88
CA LYS A 446 -27.33 -8.04 -18.81
C LYS A 446 -27.49 -6.52 -18.86
N LYS A 447 -27.45 -5.85 -17.71
CA LYS A 447 -27.60 -4.39 -17.67
C LYS A 447 -26.42 -3.66 -18.29
N LEU A 448 -25.20 -4.15 -18.07
CA LEU A 448 -23.99 -3.59 -18.68
C LEU A 448 -24.00 -3.78 -20.20
N GLU A 449 -24.43 -4.94 -20.70
CA GLU A 449 -24.63 -5.16 -22.14
C GLU A 449 -25.61 -4.14 -22.72
N GLU A 450 -26.77 -3.93 -22.08
CA GLU A 450 -27.74 -2.92 -22.51
C GLU A 450 -27.14 -1.50 -22.55
N VAL A 451 -26.49 -1.06 -21.47
CA VAL A 451 -25.97 0.30 -21.31
C VAL A 451 -24.82 0.60 -22.26
N TYR A 452 -23.92 -0.37 -22.46
CA TYR A 452 -22.69 -0.18 -23.23
C TYR A 452 -22.80 -0.66 -24.68
N SER A 453 -23.92 -1.25 -25.10
CA SER A 453 -24.17 -1.78 -26.45
C SER A 453 -23.82 -0.82 -27.59
N ASN A 454 -24.05 0.49 -27.40
CA ASN A 454 -23.84 1.52 -28.42
C ASN A 454 -22.58 2.38 -28.19
N THR A 455 -21.69 1.96 -27.29
CA THR A 455 -20.44 2.68 -27.04
C THR A 455 -19.32 2.18 -27.94
N SER A 456 -18.24 2.96 -28.06
CA SER A 456 -17.04 2.55 -28.81
C SER A 456 -16.33 1.32 -28.22
N THR A 457 -16.67 0.95 -26.97
CA THR A 457 -16.11 -0.19 -26.22
C THR A 457 -17.25 -1.00 -25.61
N PRO A 458 -17.99 -1.79 -26.42
CA PRO A 458 -19.14 -2.53 -25.93
C PRO A 458 -18.73 -3.55 -24.85
N PHE A 459 -19.53 -3.64 -23.79
CA PHE A 459 -19.34 -4.65 -22.76
C PHE A 459 -19.59 -6.04 -23.35
N SER A 460 -18.70 -6.99 -23.04
CA SER A 460 -18.82 -8.38 -23.46
C SER A 460 -18.47 -9.30 -22.29
N GLN A 461 -19.41 -10.17 -21.93
CA GLN A 461 -19.21 -11.15 -20.85
C GLN A 461 -18.10 -12.17 -21.19
N GLU A 462 -17.79 -12.37 -22.47
CA GLU A 462 -16.69 -13.26 -22.90
C GLU A 462 -15.30 -12.66 -22.63
N LYS A 463 -15.21 -11.34 -22.41
CA LYS A 463 -13.94 -10.63 -22.18
C LYS A 463 -13.72 -10.21 -20.74
N MET A 464 -14.75 -10.29 -19.89
CA MET A 464 -14.69 -9.88 -18.50
C MET A 464 -15.15 -11.01 -17.58
N TYR A 465 -14.17 -11.68 -16.97
CA TYR A 465 -14.42 -12.71 -15.97
C TYR A 465 -14.39 -12.10 -14.56
N ILE A 466 -15.32 -12.53 -13.71
CA ILE A 466 -15.36 -12.16 -12.30
C ILE A 466 -15.09 -13.44 -11.50
N ALA A 467 -13.98 -13.47 -10.78
CA ALA A 467 -13.70 -14.50 -9.80
C ALA A 467 -14.62 -14.35 -8.59
N ARG A 468 -15.70 -15.14 -8.56
CA ARG A 468 -16.77 -14.99 -7.58
C ARG A 468 -16.35 -15.51 -6.22
N GLU A 469 -16.80 -14.82 -5.18
CA GLU A 469 -16.79 -15.33 -3.81
C GLU A 469 -18.10 -16.11 -3.61
N ILE A 470 -18.06 -17.43 -3.79
CA ILE A 470 -19.27 -18.27 -3.94
C ILE A 470 -19.87 -18.71 -2.61
N ALA A 471 -19.06 -18.74 -1.55
CA ALA A 471 -19.47 -19.14 -0.22
C ALA A 471 -18.59 -18.50 0.84
N SER A 472 -19.09 -18.41 2.06
CA SER A 472 -18.34 -17.89 3.19
C SER A 472 -18.88 -18.40 4.52
N ILE A 473 -18.06 -18.22 5.56
CA ILE A 473 -18.44 -18.41 6.95
C ILE A 473 -17.81 -17.31 7.79
N VAL A 474 -18.51 -16.88 8.84
CA VAL A 474 -18.00 -15.94 9.84
C VAL A 474 -18.56 -16.27 11.21
N HIS A 475 -17.77 -16.04 12.26
CA HIS A 475 -18.26 -16.10 13.63
C HIS A 475 -19.37 -15.07 13.86
N ASN A 476 -20.44 -15.51 14.51
CA ASN A 476 -21.60 -14.69 14.82
C ASN A 476 -21.40 -14.02 16.18
N ASP A 477 -20.74 -12.85 16.17
CA ASP A 477 -20.61 -11.98 17.34
C ASP A 477 -21.18 -10.59 17.04
N THR A 478 -21.71 -9.94 18.07
CA THR A 478 -22.11 -8.53 18.02
C THR A 478 -20.91 -7.59 17.85
N ASP A 479 -19.74 -8.01 18.33
CA ASP A 479 -18.48 -7.30 18.11
C ASP A 479 -17.84 -7.75 16.78
N PHE A 480 -17.81 -6.80 15.85
CA PHE A 480 -17.21 -6.98 14.53
C PHE A 480 -15.71 -7.27 14.60
N ASP A 481 -15.00 -6.68 15.58
CA ASP A 481 -13.57 -6.86 15.77
C ASP A 481 -13.22 -8.23 16.35
N VAL A 482 -14.18 -8.90 17.00
CA VAL A 482 -14.07 -10.33 17.35
C VAL A 482 -14.38 -11.20 16.14
N SER A 483 -15.51 -10.93 15.48
CA SER A 483 -16.00 -11.75 14.36
C SER A 483 -14.98 -11.91 13.23
N LYS A 484 -14.19 -10.86 12.95
CA LYS A 484 -13.22 -10.86 11.84
C LYS A 484 -12.04 -11.82 12.00
N TYR A 485 -11.85 -12.40 13.19
CA TYR A 485 -10.75 -13.33 13.48
C TYR A 485 -11.04 -14.78 13.12
N LEU A 486 -12.31 -15.17 12.99
CA LEU A 486 -12.72 -16.54 12.62
C LEU A 486 -13.74 -16.48 11.49
N SER A 487 -13.23 -16.62 10.28
CA SER A 487 -14.00 -16.57 9.04
C SER A 487 -13.25 -17.24 7.91
N CYS A 488 -13.93 -17.52 6.81
CA CYS A 488 -13.33 -18.04 5.59
C CYS A 488 -14.22 -17.64 4.41
N ILE A 489 -13.61 -17.26 3.29
CA ILE A 489 -14.30 -17.02 2.02
C ILE A 489 -13.78 -18.03 1.00
N VAL A 490 -14.68 -18.67 0.26
CA VAL A 490 -14.37 -19.54 -0.87
C VAL A 490 -14.55 -18.76 -2.16
N ARG A 491 -13.52 -18.76 -3.01
CA ARG A 491 -13.47 -17.93 -4.22
C ARG A 491 -13.02 -18.76 -5.42
N GLU A 492 -13.51 -18.42 -6.61
CA GLU A 492 -13.01 -18.97 -7.87
C GLU A 492 -11.58 -18.49 -8.19
N GLU A 493 -10.79 -19.37 -8.78
CA GLU A 493 -9.43 -19.08 -9.23
C GLU A 493 -9.40 -18.54 -10.65
N ALA A 494 -8.56 -17.53 -10.88
CA ALA A 494 -8.51 -16.85 -12.16
C ALA A 494 -8.05 -17.78 -13.30
N ASP A 495 -7.02 -18.59 -13.07
CA ASP A 495 -6.56 -19.60 -14.05
C ASP A 495 -7.67 -20.58 -14.44
N TYR A 496 -8.56 -20.90 -13.49
CA TYR A 496 -9.67 -21.80 -13.76
C TYR A 496 -10.73 -21.16 -14.65
N LEU A 497 -10.98 -19.85 -14.53
CA LEU A 497 -11.99 -19.15 -15.33
C LEU A 497 -11.66 -19.16 -16.83
N VAL A 498 -10.36 -19.11 -17.18
CA VAL A 498 -9.88 -19.10 -18.57
C VAL A 498 -9.51 -20.49 -19.10
N ARG A 499 -9.65 -21.56 -18.31
CA ARG A 499 -9.17 -22.93 -18.64
C ARG A 499 -9.66 -23.51 -19.97
N ASN A 500 -10.79 -23.02 -20.48
CA ASN A 500 -11.35 -23.47 -21.76
C ASN A 500 -10.71 -22.77 -22.97
N ASN A 501 -9.95 -21.71 -22.74
CA ASN A 501 -9.22 -20.94 -23.73
C ASN A 501 -7.75 -21.39 -23.70
N TYR A 502 -7.43 -22.47 -24.43
CA TYR A 502 -6.12 -23.14 -24.39
C TYR A 502 -4.89 -22.25 -24.73
N ASN A 503 -5.12 -21.04 -25.25
CA ASN A 503 -4.09 -20.08 -25.62
C ASN A 503 -4.09 -18.82 -24.73
N GLU A 504 -4.80 -18.83 -23.60
CA GLU A 504 -4.86 -17.71 -22.66
C GLU A 504 -4.16 -18.05 -21.35
N ASN A 505 -3.35 -17.10 -20.86
CA ASN A 505 -2.70 -17.15 -19.56
C ASN A 505 -3.13 -15.94 -18.73
N VAL A 506 -3.22 -16.13 -17.42
CA VAL A 506 -3.58 -15.06 -16.49
C VAL A 506 -2.32 -14.42 -15.93
N VAL A 507 -2.17 -13.11 -16.15
CA VAL A 507 -1.10 -12.30 -15.56
C VAL A 507 -1.69 -11.34 -14.54
N VAL A 508 -1.08 -11.25 -13.38
CA VAL A 508 -1.49 -10.30 -12.35
C VAL A 508 -1.00 -8.90 -12.71
N CYS A 509 -1.93 -7.94 -12.83
CA CYS A 509 -1.61 -6.59 -13.29
C CYS A 509 -0.50 -5.90 -12.48
N ALA A 510 -0.42 -6.14 -11.17
CA ALA A 510 0.64 -5.59 -10.34
C ALA A 510 2.04 -6.03 -10.83
N ALA A 511 2.17 -7.28 -11.30
CA ALA A 511 3.43 -7.80 -11.82
C ALA A 511 3.87 -7.14 -13.15
N LEU A 512 2.94 -6.55 -13.91
CA LEU A 512 3.26 -5.82 -15.15
C LEU A 512 4.04 -4.53 -14.88
N THR A 513 3.92 -3.97 -13.67
CA THR A 513 4.61 -2.74 -13.25
C THR A 513 6.02 -3.00 -12.70
N GLU A 514 6.37 -4.27 -12.48
CA GLU A 514 7.67 -4.67 -11.98
C GLU A 514 8.77 -4.46 -13.03
N LYS A 515 9.98 -4.24 -12.55
CA LYS A 515 11.16 -3.97 -13.38
C LYS A 515 12.26 -4.97 -13.04
N THR A 516 13.04 -5.34 -14.04
CA THR A 516 14.29 -6.10 -13.87
C THR A 516 15.34 -5.24 -13.18
N LEU A 517 16.47 -5.84 -12.80
CA LEU A 517 17.57 -5.13 -12.13
C LEU A 517 18.15 -3.97 -12.96
N ASP A 518 18.13 -4.09 -14.28
CA ASP A 518 18.53 -3.07 -15.25
C ASP A 518 17.43 -2.01 -15.50
N GLY A 519 16.28 -2.12 -14.84
CA GLY A 519 15.18 -1.15 -14.92
C GLY A 519 14.17 -1.40 -16.05
N THR A 520 14.36 -2.46 -16.84
CA THR A 520 13.45 -2.85 -17.93
C THR A 520 12.14 -3.41 -17.36
N PRO A 521 10.95 -2.91 -17.76
CA PRO A 521 9.68 -3.46 -17.29
C PRO A 521 9.52 -4.94 -17.66
N TYR A 522 8.93 -5.74 -16.76
CA TYR A 522 8.67 -7.15 -17.00
C TYR A 522 7.82 -7.36 -18.25
N VAL A 523 6.78 -6.55 -18.42
CA VAL A 523 5.90 -6.63 -19.59
C VAL A 523 6.65 -6.45 -20.92
N GLU A 524 7.63 -5.54 -20.97
CA GLU A 524 8.42 -5.32 -22.18
C GLU A 524 9.28 -6.53 -22.51
N LYS A 525 9.89 -7.13 -21.49
CA LYS A 525 10.78 -8.29 -21.63
C LYS A 525 10.01 -9.57 -21.94
N CYS A 526 8.93 -9.84 -21.22
CA CYS A 526 8.16 -11.08 -21.32
C CYS A 526 7.32 -11.15 -22.60
N LEU A 527 6.90 -10.00 -23.15
CA LEU A 527 6.11 -9.91 -24.38
C LEU A 527 6.93 -9.43 -25.59
N GLU A 528 8.26 -9.30 -25.44
CA GLU A 528 9.17 -8.88 -26.50
C GLU A 528 8.76 -7.55 -27.19
N LEU A 529 8.30 -6.57 -26.39
CA LEU A 529 7.84 -5.26 -26.89
C LEU A 529 9.06 -4.35 -27.19
N ASN A 530 9.78 -4.66 -28.26
CA ASN A 530 11.08 -4.08 -28.59
C ASN A 530 10.97 -2.67 -29.20
N THR A 531 9.83 -2.32 -29.80
CA THR A 531 9.62 -1.05 -30.51
C THR A 531 8.61 -0.16 -29.82
N HIS A 532 8.67 1.15 -30.08
CA HIS A 532 7.68 2.10 -29.55
C HIS A 532 6.26 1.78 -30.04
N GLU A 533 6.12 1.38 -31.30
CA GLU A 533 4.84 1.01 -31.90
C GLU A 533 4.23 -0.23 -31.22
N GLU A 534 5.02 -1.28 -30.96
CA GLU A 534 4.56 -2.47 -30.22
C GLU A 534 4.07 -2.11 -28.82
N LYS A 535 4.78 -1.22 -28.12
CA LYS A 535 4.38 -0.74 -26.78
C LYS A 535 3.05 0.04 -26.82
N ILE A 536 2.88 0.93 -27.80
CA ILE A 536 1.62 1.68 -27.98
C ILE A 536 0.47 0.74 -28.35
N ASN A 537 0.72 -0.21 -29.27
CA ASN A 537 -0.27 -1.19 -29.69
C ASN A 537 -0.71 -2.10 -28.53
N PHE A 538 0.23 -2.51 -27.68
CA PHE A 538 -0.09 -3.26 -26.46
C PHE A 538 -0.94 -2.43 -25.50
N PHE A 539 -0.54 -1.19 -25.21
CA PHE A 539 -1.25 -0.32 -24.26
C PHE A 539 -2.67 0.06 -24.72
N THR A 540 -2.91 0.10 -26.03
CA THR A 540 -4.19 0.50 -26.61
C THR A 540 -5.21 -0.65 -26.68
N ARG A 541 -4.75 -1.90 -26.57
CA ARG A 541 -5.61 -3.10 -26.51
C ARG A 541 -6.17 -3.28 -25.11
#